data_AF-A0A225P143-F1
#
_entry.id   AF-A0A225P143-F1
#
_cell.length_a   1.000
_cell.length_b   1.000
_cell.length_c   1.000
_cell.angle_alpha   90.00
_cell.angle_beta   90.00
_cell.angle_gamma   90.00
#
_symmetry.space_group_name_H-M   'P 1'
#
loop_
_entity.id
_entity.type
_entity.pdbx_description
1 polymer ?
#
loop_
_entity_poly.entity_id
_entity_poly.type
_entity_poly.pdbx_seq_one_letter_code
_entity_poly.pdbx_strand_id
1 'polypeptide(L)'
;MTRPARFALALALSGLAQGATAQVTTDGQSATPYDDVRGWSVFAIASGGTVVSCQAVTGSGADTLVLADDGGLSLIVPSTQTGENVDATLWIDGLSSPQQATLSGGYATVAVNAVAQSGLEKGREMALQISDGKKRSYALAGTTAAILKAQACYAEKTGAPAPEAPPAITGENVGMAYFDGGRFRQRVDGSWIEEDVGGATREFQESARTADSVTLTDGDTRIRIDTTSMQILQARGNGAFAEIHAITGLDTYVSPRAG
;
A
#
# COMPACT_ATOMS: atom_id res chain seq x y z
N MET A 1 -23.18 -53.92 44.26
CA MET A 1 -22.43 -54.23 43.03
C MET A 1 -22.85 -53.23 41.95
N THR A 2 -22.12 -52.13 41.82
CA THR A 2 -22.45 -51.00 40.93
C THR A 2 -21.30 -50.83 39.96
N ARG A 3 -21.56 -51.05 38.66
CA ARG A 3 -20.56 -50.92 37.59
C ARG A 3 -20.37 -49.44 37.22
N PRO A 4 -19.14 -48.95 37.00
CA PRO A 4 -18.92 -47.60 36.49
C PRO A 4 -19.09 -47.55 34.98
N ALA A 5 -19.81 -46.54 34.50
CA ALA A 5 -20.00 -46.23 33.09
C ALA A 5 -18.74 -45.56 32.52
N ARG A 6 -18.23 -46.10 31.41
CA ARG A 6 -17.12 -45.51 30.64
C ARG A 6 -17.70 -44.51 29.63
N PHE A 7 -17.39 -43.23 29.81
CA PHE A 7 -17.62 -42.21 28.79
C PHE A 7 -16.45 -42.22 27.81
N ALA A 8 -16.73 -42.56 26.55
CA ALA A 8 -15.80 -42.39 25.44
C ALA A 8 -15.95 -40.97 24.90
N LEU A 9 -14.91 -40.15 25.05
CA LEU A 9 -14.82 -38.81 24.49
C LEU A 9 -14.31 -38.92 23.05
N ALA A 10 -15.19 -38.74 22.07
CA ALA A 10 -14.80 -38.68 20.66
C ALA A 10 -14.24 -37.28 20.35
N LEU A 11 -12.93 -37.18 20.12
CA LEU A 11 -12.33 -35.99 19.51
C LEU A 11 -12.73 -35.94 18.04
N ALA A 12 -13.59 -34.98 17.68
CA ALA A 12 -13.83 -34.62 16.30
C ALA A 12 -12.60 -33.85 15.78
N LEU A 13 -11.77 -34.49 14.94
CA LEU A 13 -10.81 -33.77 14.11
C LEU A 13 -11.59 -33.01 13.04
N SER A 14 -11.84 -31.72 13.29
CA SER A 14 -12.30 -30.79 12.27
C SER A 14 -11.14 -30.52 11.30
N GLY A 15 -11.03 -31.32 10.25
CA GLY A 15 -10.21 -31.01 9.09
C GLY A 15 -10.81 -29.80 8.39
N LEU A 16 -10.30 -28.61 8.68
CA LEU A 16 -10.60 -27.41 7.91
C LEU A 16 -10.04 -27.63 6.50
N ALA A 17 -10.92 -27.90 5.54
CA ALA A 17 -10.58 -27.88 4.14
C ALA A 17 -10.15 -26.44 3.81
N GLN A 18 -8.85 -26.21 3.75
CA GLN A 18 -8.27 -24.98 3.26
C GLN A 18 -8.67 -24.88 1.78
N GLY A 19 -9.60 -23.97 1.48
CA GLY A 19 -9.94 -23.66 0.10
C GLY A 19 -8.66 -23.24 -0.61
N ALA A 20 -8.27 -23.97 -1.66
CA ALA A 20 -7.08 -23.64 -2.42
C ALA A 20 -7.24 -22.25 -3.04
N THR A 21 -6.56 -21.26 -2.49
CA THR A 21 -6.45 -19.93 -3.11
C THR A 21 -5.62 -20.08 -4.38
N ALA A 22 -6.19 -19.66 -5.52
CA ALA A 22 -5.49 -19.72 -6.81
C ALA A 22 -4.23 -18.84 -6.76
N GLN A 23 -3.07 -19.46 -6.92
CA GLN A 23 -1.78 -18.79 -6.99
C GLN A 23 -1.56 -18.24 -8.40
N VAL A 24 -0.81 -17.13 -8.51
CA VAL A 24 -0.45 -16.56 -9.82
C VAL A 24 0.94 -17.05 -10.18
N THR A 25 0.98 -18.19 -10.89
CA THR A 25 2.20 -18.78 -11.44
C THR A 25 2.12 -18.80 -12.97
N THR A 26 3.22 -18.50 -13.63
CA THR A 26 3.37 -18.73 -15.08
C THR A 26 3.89 -20.15 -15.36
N ASP A 27 3.87 -20.55 -16.64
CA ASP A 27 4.38 -21.87 -17.06
C ASP A 27 5.83 -22.08 -16.60
N GLY A 28 6.07 -23.22 -15.94
CA GLY A 28 7.38 -23.57 -15.40
C GLY A 28 7.68 -22.99 -14.00
N GLN A 29 6.78 -22.18 -13.44
CA GLN A 29 6.86 -21.77 -12.04
C GLN A 29 6.19 -22.77 -11.10
N SER A 30 6.65 -22.79 -9.86
CA SER A 30 6.06 -23.52 -8.75
C SER A 30 5.86 -22.58 -7.56
N ALA A 31 4.82 -22.80 -6.78
CA ALA A 31 4.52 -22.00 -5.61
C ALA A 31 4.53 -22.89 -4.36
N THR A 32 5.30 -22.49 -3.36
CA THR A 32 5.42 -23.20 -2.08
C THR A 32 4.85 -22.32 -0.97
N PRO A 33 3.92 -22.83 -0.13
CA PRO A 33 3.43 -22.09 1.03
C PRO A 33 4.58 -21.61 1.92
N TYR A 34 4.51 -20.36 2.36
CA TYR A 34 5.47 -19.75 3.27
C TYR A 34 4.84 -19.43 4.63
N ASP A 35 3.74 -18.66 4.66
CA ASP A 35 3.07 -18.25 5.90
C ASP A 35 1.62 -17.78 5.64
N ASP A 36 0.84 -17.57 6.70
CA ASP A 36 -0.48 -16.93 6.65
C ASP A 36 -0.51 -15.72 7.61
N VAL A 37 -0.92 -14.55 7.13
CA VAL A 37 -0.91 -13.32 7.92
C VAL A 37 -2.16 -12.48 7.67
N ARG A 38 -2.96 -12.28 8.73
CA ARG A 38 -4.12 -11.35 8.70
C ARG A 38 -5.10 -11.59 7.52
N GLY A 39 -5.32 -12.84 7.13
CA GLY A 39 -6.22 -13.18 6.01
C GLY A 39 -5.55 -13.18 4.63
N TRP A 40 -4.22 -13.10 4.60
CA TRP A 40 -3.39 -13.26 3.40
C TRP A 40 -2.58 -14.55 3.49
N SER A 41 -2.47 -15.26 2.38
CA SER A 41 -1.60 -16.43 2.26
C SER A 41 -0.35 -16.04 1.47
N VAL A 42 0.82 -16.36 2.01
CA VAL A 42 2.12 -15.99 1.44
C VAL A 42 2.80 -17.21 0.85
N PHE A 43 3.31 -17.06 -0.37
CA PHE A 43 3.95 -18.12 -1.13
C PHE A 43 5.31 -17.69 -1.65
N ALA A 44 6.28 -18.61 -1.65
CA ALA A 44 7.52 -18.46 -2.40
C ALA A 44 7.31 -19.02 -3.82
N ILE A 45 7.59 -18.20 -4.83
CA ILE A 45 7.45 -18.57 -6.25
C ILE A 45 8.84 -18.89 -6.80
N ALA A 46 9.00 -20.10 -7.32
CA ALA A 46 10.28 -20.57 -7.87
C ALA A 46 10.16 -20.92 -9.36
N SER A 47 11.18 -20.56 -10.14
CA SER A 47 11.36 -20.94 -11.54
C SER A 47 12.67 -21.71 -11.68
N GLY A 48 12.62 -22.91 -12.25
CA GLY A 48 13.80 -23.78 -12.37
C GLY A 48 14.46 -24.12 -11.02
N GLY A 49 13.70 -24.14 -9.93
CA GLY A 49 14.19 -24.40 -8.56
C GLY A 49 14.75 -23.16 -7.82
N THR A 50 14.83 -22.01 -8.46
CA THR A 50 15.28 -20.75 -7.85
C THR A 50 14.08 -19.88 -7.51
N VAL A 51 14.00 -19.37 -6.28
CA VAL A 51 12.95 -18.42 -5.88
C VAL A 51 13.15 -17.10 -6.64
N VAL A 52 12.12 -16.70 -7.39
CA VAL A 52 12.12 -15.48 -8.21
C VAL A 52 11.29 -14.36 -7.59
N SER A 53 10.30 -14.70 -6.76
CA SER A 53 9.48 -13.72 -6.03
C SER A 53 8.79 -14.38 -4.84
N CYS A 54 8.30 -13.56 -3.91
CA CYS A 54 7.32 -13.99 -2.92
C CYS A 54 6.02 -13.21 -3.10
N GLN A 55 4.89 -13.92 -2.99
CA GLN A 55 3.57 -13.37 -3.26
C GLN A 55 2.67 -13.51 -2.04
N ALA A 56 2.08 -12.42 -1.56
CA ALA A 56 0.97 -12.45 -0.62
C ALA A 56 -0.36 -12.33 -1.39
N VAL A 57 -1.26 -13.28 -1.21
CA VAL A 57 -2.50 -13.42 -1.98
C VAL A 57 -3.71 -13.30 -1.05
N THR A 58 -4.73 -12.57 -1.49
CA THR A 58 -6.07 -12.57 -0.87
C THR A 58 -7.16 -12.58 -1.94
N GLY A 59 -8.39 -12.89 -1.54
CA GLY A 59 -9.54 -13.00 -2.45
C GLY A 59 -9.56 -14.29 -3.27
N SER A 60 -10.42 -14.32 -4.30
CA SER A 60 -10.55 -15.46 -5.21
C SER A 60 -11.13 -15.05 -6.57
N GLY A 61 -10.82 -15.82 -7.62
CA GLY A 61 -11.36 -15.59 -8.96
C GLY A 61 -11.04 -14.19 -9.49
N ALA A 62 -12.06 -13.42 -9.88
CA ALA A 62 -11.89 -12.06 -10.38
C ALA A 62 -11.54 -11.03 -9.28
N ASP A 63 -11.75 -11.38 -8.01
CA ASP A 63 -11.49 -10.52 -6.86
C ASP A 63 -10.14 -10.85 -6.19
N THR A 64 -9.31 -11.69 -6.82
CA THR A 64 -7.95 -11.98 -6.35
C THR A 64 -7.10 -10.71 -6.41
N LEU A 65 -6.41 -10.42 -5.32
CA LEU A 65 -5.36 -9.41 -5.22
C LEU A 65 -4.07 -10.08 -4.75
N VAL A 66 -2.99 -9.80 -5.47
CA VAL A 66 -1.65 -10.30 -5.13
C VAL A 66 -0.71 -9.12 -4.94
N LEU A 67 0.07 -9.20 -3.86
CA LEU A 67 1.23 -8.35 -3.59
C LEU A 67 2.47 -9.19 -3.81
N ALA A 68 3.22 -8.90 -4.87
CA ALA A 68 4.45 -9.62 -5.20
C ALA A 68 5.67 -8.78 -4.83
N ASP A 69 6.67 -9.42 -4.24
CA ASP A 69 7.98 -8.85 -3.96
C ASP A 69 9.07 -9.68 -4.66
N ASP A 70 9.79 -9.05 -5.57
CA ASP A 70 10.92 -9.61 -6.33
C ASP A 70 12.18 -8.72 -6.23
N GLY A 71 12.29 -7.96 -5.14
CA GLY A 71 13.20 -6.82 -5.00
C GLY A 71 12.51 -5.47 -5.21
N GLY A 72 11.26 -5.48 -5.67
CA GLY A 72 10.33 -4.35 -5.62
C GLY A 72 8.89 -4.83 -5.42
N LEU A 73 8.04 -3.97 -4.85
CA LEU A 73 6.64 -4.31 -4.63
C LEU A 73 5.82 -4.11 -5.92
N SER A 74 5.00 -5.10 -6.27
CA SER A 74 4.06 -5.05 -7.39
C SER A 74 2.66 -5.53 -6.99
N LEU A 75 1.63 -4.92 -7.57
CA LEU A 75 0.24 -5.37 -7.50
C LEU A 75 -0.07 -6.25 -8.71
N ILE A 76 -0.65 -7.43 -8.50
CA ILE A 76 -1.11 -8.29 -9.60
C ILE A 76 -2.61 -8.57 -9.42
N VAL A 77 -3.39 -8.31 -10.47
CA VAL A 77 -4.83 -8.55 -10.50
C VAL A 77 -5.26 -9.28 -11.78
N PRO A 78 -6.31 -10.11 -11.76
CA PRO A 78 -6.83 -10.74 -12.97
C PRO A 78 -7.31 -9.70 -13.99
N SER A 79 -6.98 -9.86 -15.27
CA SER A 79 -7.36 -8.92 -16.32
C SER A 79 -7.80 -9.64 -17.59
N THR A 80 -8.84 -9.13 -18.23
CA THR A 80 -9.29 -9.56 -19.57
C THR A 80 -8.78 -8.63 -20.67
N GLN A 81 -8.02 -7.59 -20.31
CA GLN A 81 -7.47 -6.65 -21.26
C GLN A 81 -6.40 -7.31 -22.14
N THR A 82 -6.21 -6.78 -23.34
CA THR A 82 -5.20 -7.24 -24.29
C THR A 82 -4.16 -6.16 -24.56
N GLY A 83 -2.96 -6.57 -24.96
CA GLY A 83 -1.81 -5.67 -25.13
C GLY A 83 -0.67 -6.11 -24.22
N GLU A 84 0.44 -5.37 -24.25
CA GLU A 84 1.59 -5.61 -23.36
C GLU A 84 1.63 -4.57 -22.24
N ASN A 85 1.57 -3.28 -22.59
CA ASN A 85 1.54 -2.18 -21.63
C ASN A 85 0.26 -1.37 -21.82
N VAL A 86 -0.47 -1.13 -20.73
CA VAL A 86 -1.72 -0.38 -20.74
C VAL A 86 -1.76 0.61 -19.58
N ASP A 87 -2.48 1.71 -19.77
CA ASP A 87 -2.74 2.66 -18.70
C ASP A 87 -3.51 1.99 -17.56
N ALA A 88 -3.19 2.35 -16.34
CA ALA A 88 -3.95 1.99 -15.17
C ALA A 88 -4.19 3.20 -14.28
N THR A 89 -5.23 3.17 -13.47
CA THR A 89 -5.44 4.16 -12.42
C THR A 89 -5.64 3.44 -11.10
N LEU A 90 -4.80 3.79 -10.12
CA LEU A 90 -4.88 3.31 -8.76
C LEU A 90 -5.55 4.40 -7.91
N TRP A 91 -6.55 4.03 -7.14
CA TRP A 91 -7.13 4.87 -6.09
C TRP A 91 -6.79 4.28 -4.74
N ILE A 92 -6.41 5.11 -3.78
CA ILE A 92 -6.27 4.74 -2.38
C ILE A 92 -7.05 5.77 -1.57
N ASP A 93 -8.07 5.32 -0.84
CA ASP A 93 -8.99 6.19 -0.10
C ASP A 93 -9.55 7.35 -0.96
N GLY A 94 -9.85 7.07 -2.23
CA GLY A 94 -10.40 8.03 -3.19
C GLY A 94 -9.37 8.89 -3.94
N LEU A 95 -8.12 8.95 -3.47
CA LEU A 95 -7.05 9.67 -4.17
C LEU A 95 -6.53 8.86 -5.34
N SER A 96 -6.63 9.41 -6.55
CA SER A 96 -6.17 8.74 -7.77
C SER A 96 -4.69 8.98 -8.06
N SER A 97 -4.07 7.99 -8.69
CA SER A 97 -2.72 8.05 -9.22
C SER A 97 -2.69 7.29 -10.55
N PRO A 98 -2.26 7.92 -11.66
CA PRO A 98 -2.06 7.22 -12.91
C PRO A 98 -0.86 6.27 -12.79
N GLN A 99 -1.00 5.09 -13.38
CA GLN A 99 -0.03 4.00 -13.34
C GLN A 99 0.13 3.38 -14.74
N GLN A 100 1.16 2.58 -14.92
CA GLN A 100 1.29 1.68 -16.07
C GLN A 100 1.15 0.25 -15.59
N ALA A 101 0.44 -0.58 -16.35
CA ALA A 101 0.29 -2.00 -16.09
C ALA A 101 0.87 -2.82 -17.24
N THR A 102 1.59 -3.88 -16.91
CA THR A 102 2.04 -4.90 -17.87
C THR A 102 1.08 -6.08 -17.83
N LEU A 103 0.61 -6.54 -18.99
CA LEU A 103 -0.33 -7.65 -19.13
C LEU A 103 0.39 -8.94 -19.50
N SER A 104 0.14 -10.01 -18.76
CA SER A 104 0.67 -11.35 -19.06
C SER A 104 -0.19 -12.44 -18.42
N GLY A 105 -0.44 -13.52 -19.17
CA GLY A 105 -1.10 -14.72 -18.64
C GLY A 105 -2.50 -14.50 -18.05
N GLY A 106 -3.25 -13.48 -18.51
CA GLY A 106 -4.57 -13.14 -17.95
C GLY A 106 -4.50 -12.28 -16.68
N TYR A 107 -3.35 -11.70 -16.38
CA TYR A 107 -3.14 -10.80 -15.24
C TYR A 107 -2.58 -9.46 -15.71
N ALA A 108 -2.84 -8.43 -14.91
CA ALA A 108 -2.20 -7.12 -15.01
C ALA A 108 -1.29 -6.94 -13.79
N THR A 109 -0.03 -6.57 -14.04
CA THR A 109 0.97 -6.26 -13.01
C THR A 109 1.24 -4.76 -13.02
N VAL A 110 1.13 -4.13 -11.86
CA VAL A 110 1.40 -2.70 -11.65
C VAL A 110 2.54 -2.56 -10.64
N ALA A 111 3.64 -1.94 -11.04
CA ALA A 111 4.72 -1.63 -10.12
C ALA A 111 4.24 -0.62 -9.07
N VAL A 112 4.55 -0.87 -7.80
CA VAL A 112 4.16 -0.02 -6.68
C VAL A 112 5.34 0.87 -6.31
N ASN A 113 5.21 2.17 -6.53
CA ASN A 113 6.18 3.14 -6.04
C ASN A 113 6.01 3.39 -4.52
N ALA A 114 6.95 4.10 -3.91
CA ALA A 114 6.93 4.38 -2.47
C ALA A 114 5.63 5.07 -1.99
N VAL A 115 5.09 5.97 -2.81
CA VAL A 115 3.83 6.69 -2.55
C VAL A 115 2.66 5.72 -2.47
N ALA A 116 2.52 4.87 -3.49
CA ALA A 116 1.47 3.86 -3.54
C ALA A 116 1.66 2.82 -2.43
N GLN A 117 2.89 2.40 -2.12
CA GLN A 117 3.18 1.48 -1.02
C GLN A 117 2.75 2.08 0.33
N SER A 118 3.15 3.32 0.63
CA SER A 118 2.74 4.03 1.84
C SER A 118 1.21 4.12 1.94
N GLY A 119 0.54 4.38 0.82
CA GLY A 119 -0.92 4.35 0.71
C GLY A 119 -1.51 2.96 0.98
N LEU A 120 -0.94 1.89 0.43
CA LEU A 120 -1.42 0.52 0.66
C LEU A 120 -1.24 0.08 2.12
N GLU A 121 -0.16 0.52 2.76
CA GLU A 121 0.16 0.20 4.16
C GLU A 121 -0.72 0.93 5.17
N LYS A 122 -1.24 2.12 4.82
CA LYS A 122 -1.98 2.99 5.76
C LYS A 122 -3.47 3.14 5.38
N GLY A 123 -3.79 2.89 4.13
CA GLY A 123 -5.13 3.11 3.57
C GLY A 123 -6.15 2.09 4.05
N ARG A 124 -7.43 2.41 3.82
CA ARG A 124 -8.55 1.54 4.19
C ARG A 124 -9.07 0.75 2.99
N GLU A 125 -9.14 1.42 1.85
CA GLU A 125 -9.62 0.86 0.59
C GLU A 125 -8.67 1.26 -0.54
N MET A 126 -8.40 0.32 -1.44
CA MET A 126 -7.84 0.61 -2.75
C MET A 126 -8.86 0.30 -3.84
N ALA A 127 -8.75 0.96 -4.97
CA ALA A 127 -9.38 0.52 -6.19
C ALA A 127 -8.40 0.58 -7.36
N LEU A 128 -8.55 -0.31 -8.33
CA LEU A 128 -7.70 -0.38 -9.51
C LEU A 128 -8.57 -0.51 -10.75
N GLN A 129 -8.25 0.29 -11.77
CA GLN A 129 -8.83 0.21 -13.10
C GLN A 129 -7.71 0.03 -14.11
N ILE A 130 -7.82 -1.00 -14.94
CA ILE A 130 -6.87 -1.29 -16.02
C ILE A 130 -7.52 -0.86 -17.34
N SER A 131 -6.93 0.12 -17.99
CA SER A 131 -7.43 0.81 -19.19
C SER A 131 -8.89 1.26 -19.00
N ASP A 132 -9.75 1.01 -19.98
CA ASP A 132 -11.20 1.25 -19.95
C ASP A 132 -12.00 0.17 -19.18
N GLY A 133 -11.31 -0.75 -18.50
CA GLY A 133 -11.91 -1.88 -17.80
C GLY A 133 -12.75 -1.47 -16.59
N LYS A 134 -13.37 -2.47 -15.95
CA LYS A 134 -14.12 -2.25 -14.70
C LYS A 134 -13.18 -1.87 -13.56
N LYS A 135 -13.47 -0.76 -12.87
CA LYS A 135 -12.85 -0.41 -11.58
C LYS A 135 -13.18 -1.47 -10.53
N ARG A 136 -12.17 -2.06 -9.90
CA ARG A 136 -12.30 -3.05 -8.82
C ARG A 136 -11.81 -2.47 -7.51
N SER A 137 -12.56 -2.68 -6.44
CA SER A 137 -12.22 -2.24 -5.09
C SER A 137 -11.75 -3.41 -4.23
N TYR A 138 -10.78 -3.14 -3.36
CA TYR A 138 -10.22 -4.10 -2.41
C TYR A 138 -10.07 -3.43 -1.03
N ALA A 139 -10.43 -4.17 0.02
CA ALA A 139 -10.13 -3.75 1.39
C ALA A 139 -8.64 -3.92 1.66
N LEU A 140 -8.02 -2.93 2.31
CA LEU A 140 -6.58 -2.94 2.65
C LEU A 140 -6.29 -3.52 4.05
N ALA A 141 -7.26 -4.19 4.65
CA ALA A 141 -7.07 -4.83 5.95
C ALA A 141 -5.98 -5.90 5.87
N GLY A 142 -4.94 -5.75 6.69
CA GLY A 142 -3.81 -6.69 6.75
C GLY A 142 -2.74 -6.48 5.68
N THR A 143 -2.91 -5.55 4.75
CA THR A 143 -1.97 -5.29 3.65
C THR A 143 -0.56 -4.99 4.14
N THR A 144 -0.38 -4.16 5.17
CA THR A 144 0.95 -3.88 5.77
C THR A 144 1.65 -5.17 6.20
N ALA A 145 0.93 -6.07 6.87
CA ALA A 145 1.50 -7.32 7.37
C ALA A 145 1.81 -8.29 6.22
N ALA A 146 0.99 -8.27 5.17
CA ALA A 146 1.20 -9.04 3.94
C ALA A 146 2.44 -8.57 3.18
N ILE A 147 2.62 -7.26 2.98
CA ILE A 147 3.80 -6.65 2.33
C ILE A 147 5.06 -7.05 3.10
N LEU A 148 5.09 -6.80 4.42
CA LEU A 148 6.24 -7.12 5.25
C LEU A 148 6.58 -8.62 5.24
N LYS A 149 5.56 -9.49 5.18
CA LYS A 149 5.77 -10.94 5.14
C LYS A 149 6.28 -11.42 3.78
N ALA A 150 5.80 -10.84 2.67
CA ALA A 150 6.30 -11.12 1.33
C ALA A 150 7.77 -10.69 1.19
N GLN A 151 8.12 -9.51 1.68
CA GLN A 151 9.51 -9.02 1.70
C GLN A 151 10.43 -9.91 2.56
N ALA A 152 9.97 -10.30 3.75
CA ALA A 152 10.72 -11.22 4.61
C ALA A 152 10.94 -12.59 3.94
N CYS A 153 9.92 -13.12 3.26
CA CYS A 153 10.02 -14.32 2.45
C CYS A 153 11.10 -14.18 1.36
N TYR A 154 11.07 -13.08 0.60
CA TYR A 154 12.00 -12.88 -0.50
C TYR A 154 13.44 -12.76 0.00
N ALA A 155 13.66 -11.96 1.05
CA ALA A 155 14.96 -11.81 1.70
C ALA A 155 15.52 -13.15 2.23
N GLU A 156 14.69 -13.94 2.92
CA GLU A 156 15.10 -15.24 3.45
C GLU A 156 15.46 -16.23 2.33
N LYS A 157 14.65 -16.30 1.26
CA LYS A 157 14.83 -17.30 0.20
C LYS A 157 15.95 -16.97 -0.78
N THR A 158 16.27 -15.70 -0.96
CA THR A 158 17.30 -15.26 -1.91
C THR A 158 18.62 -14.87 -1.21
N GLY A 159 18.61 -14.71 0.11
CA GLY A 159 19.73 -14.11 0.85
C GLY A 159 19.87 -12.61 0.58
N ALA A 160 18.89 -11.97 -0.07
CA ALA A 160 18.84 -10.53 -0.19
C ALA A 160 18.80 -9.91 1.22
N PRO A 161 19.45 -8.76 1.43
CA PRO A 161 19.33 -8.06 2.70
C PRO A 161 17.85 -7.81 2.98
N ALA A 162 17.44 -7.99 4.24
CA ALA A 162 16.13 -7.52 4.66
C ALA A 162 15.98 -6.04 4.25
N PRO A 163 14.80 -5.61 3.79
CA PRO A 163 14.59 -4.21 3.45
C PRO A 163 15.04 -3.35 4.62
N GLU A 164 15.92 -2.39 4.35
CA GLU A 164 16.24 -1.40 5.37
C GLU A 164 14.94 -0.67 5.70
N ALA A 165 14.66 -0.51 7.01
CA ALA A 165 13.49 0.24 7.42
C ALA A 165 13.58 1.63 6.77
N PRO A 166 12.52 2.11 6.08
CA PRO A 166 12.55 3.42 5.48
C PRO A 166 12.85 4.46 6.57
N PRO A 167 13.65 5.50 6.26
CA PRO A 167 13.94 6.54 7.24
C PRO A 167 12.65 7.14 7.76
N ALA A 168 12.61 7.46 9.05
CA ALA A 168 11.44 8.09 9.66
C ALA A 168 11.10 9.38 8.89
N ILE A 169 9.82 9.58 8.62
CA ILE A 169 9.35 10.82 8.00
C ILE A 169 9.20 11.87 9.10
N THR A 170 9.89 12.98 8.89
CA THR A 170 10.04 14.12 9.79
C THR A 170 9.61 15.38 9.05
N GLY A 171 9.52 16.51 9.76
CA GLY A 171 9.33 17.80 9.11
C GLY A 171 10.45 18.13 8.11
N GLU A 172 11.65 17.57 8.25
CA GLU A 172 12.78 17.83 7.34
C GLU A 172 12.63 17.16 5.98
N ASN A 173 12.02 15.97 5.92
CA ASN A 173 11.92 15.17 4.68
C ASN A 173 10.48 14.97 4.19
N VAL A 174 9.44 15.41 4.93
CA VAL A 174 8.05 15.31 4.49
C VAL A 174 7.83 16.13 3.20
N GLY A 175 7.29 15.45 2.20
CA GLY A 175 6.82 16.04 0.95
C GLY A 175 5.34 15.80 0.69
N MET A 176 4.70 14.94 1.48
CA MET A 176 3.27 14.69 1.39
C MET A 176 2.66 14.39 2.76
N ALA A 177 1.50 14.96 3.03
CA ALA A 177 0.71 14.66 4.21
C ALA A 177 -0.75 14.39 3.80
N TYR A 178 -1.21 13.18 4.06
CA TYR A 178 -2.57 12.73 3.73
C TYR A 178 -3.51 12.96 4.89
N PHE A 179 -4.77 13.26 4.57
CA PHE A 179 -5.85 13.36 5.54
C PHE A 179 -7.16 12.85 4.94
N ASP A 180 -8.20 12.70 5.76
CA ASP A 180 -9.51 12.28 5.28
C ASP A 180 -10.09 13.34 4.32
N GLY A 181 -10.20 12.99 3.04
CA GLY A 181 -10.71 13.88 1.99
C GLY A 181 -9.66 14.65 1.19
N GLY A 182 -8.35 14.47 1.43
CA GLY A 182 -7.34 15.18 0.66
C GLY A 182 -5.88 14.90 1.04
N ARG A 183 -4.98 15.75 0.53
CA ARG A 183 -3.56 15.75 0.88
C ARG A 183 -2.92 17.12 0.67
N PHE A 184 -1.86 17.39 1.43
CA PHE A 184 -0.88 18.41 1.12
C PHE A 184 0.30 17.75 0.40
N ARG A 185 0.77 18.36 -0.70
CA ARG A 185 1.87 17.84 -1.51
C ARG A 185 2.83 18.96 -1.89
N GLN A 186 4.13 18.75 -1.65
CA GLN A 186 5.17 19.65 -2.11
C GLN A 186 5.39 19.47 -3.62
N ARG A 187 5.53 20.60 -4.34
CA ARG A 187 5.85 20.66 -5.76
C ARG A 187 7.36 20.85 -5.96
N VAL A 188 7.77 20.77 -7.23
CA VAL A 188 9.19 20.87 -7.65
C VAL A 188 9.81 22.24 -7.36
N ASP A 189 9.00 23.29 -7.35
CA ASP A 189 9.43 24.64 -7.02
C ASP A 189 9.46 24.93 -5.51
N GLY A 190 9.18 23.91 -4.67
CA GLY A 190 9.12 24.04 -3.21
C GLY A 190 7.80 24.58 -2.65
N SER A 191 6.88 25.02 -3.52
CA SER A 191 5.52 25.37 -3.11
C SER A 191 4.74 24.11 -2.69
N TRP A 192 3.67 24.31 -1.96
CA TRP A 192 2.78 23.24 -1.51
C TRP A 192 1.40 23.41 -2.11
N ILE A 193 0.77 22.29 -2.46
CA ILE A 193 -0.61 22.25 -2.94
C ILE A 193 -1.44 21.41 -1.98
N GLU A 194 -2.57 21.93 -1.54
CA GLU A 194 -3.65 21.15 -0.96
C GLU A 194 -4.52 20.62 -2.11
N GLU A 195 -4.74 19.32 -2.16
CA GLU A 195 -5.58 18.63 -3.13
C GLU A 195 -6.69 17.91 -2.38
N ASP A 196 -7.96 18.26 -2.64
CA ASP A 196 -9.11 17.55 -2.08
C ASP A 196 -9.65 16.46 -3.04
N VAL A 197 -10.58 15.64 -2.55
CA VAL A 197 -11.28 14.62 -3.36
C VAL A 197 -12.08 15.18 -4.55
N GLY A 198 -12.40 16.47 -4.54
CA GLY A 198 -13.06 17.18 -5.64
C GLY A 198 -12.08 17.72 -6.70
N GLY A 199 -10.77 17.58 -6.47
CA GLY A 199 -9.75 18.17 -7.31
C GLY A 199 -9.60 19.68 -7.13
N ALA A 200 -10.21 20.26 -6.09
CA ALA A 200 -9.92 21.64 -5.73
C ALA A 200 -8.46 21.71 -5.26
N THR A 201 -7.80 22.77 -5.70
CA THR A 201 -6.40 22.99 -5.37
C THR A 201 -6.18 24.35 -4.74
N ARG A 202 -5.42 24.39 -3.65
CA ARG A 202 -4.97 25.62 -3.02
C ARG A 202 -3.45 25.59 -2.88
N GLU A 203 -2.80 26.68 -3.26
CA GLU A 203 -1.35 26.79 -3.21
C GLU A 203 -0.88 27.51 -1.94
N PHE A 204 0.22 27.05 -1.37
CA PHE A 204 0.85 27.63 -0.21
C PHE A 204 2.36 27.74 -0.43
N GLN A 205 2.96 28.75 0.17
CA GLN A 205 4.41 28.92 0.21
C GLN A 205 4.96 28.39 1.54
N GLU A 206 6.07 27.67 1.50
CA GLU A 206 6.75 27.22 2.71
C GLU A 206 7.43 28.42 3.40
N SER A 207 7.15 28.62 4.67
CA SER A 207 7.66 29.73 5.47
C SER A 207 8.68 29.30 6.53
N ALA A 208 8.58 28.05 7.00
CA ALA A 208 9.52 27.47 7.96
C ALA A 208 9.45 25.93 7.91
N ARG A 209 10.57 25.29 8.24
CA ARG A 209 10.71 23.85 8.37
C ARG A 209 11.58 23.50 9.56
N THR A 210 11.17 22.48 10.31
CA THR A 210 11.91 21.91 11.44
C THR A 210 11.89 20.39 11.35
N ALA A 211 12.58 19.69 12.27
CA ALA A 211 12.50 18.23 12.38
C ALA A 211 11.07 17.72 12.66
N ASP A 212 10.19 18.53 13.25
CA ASP A 212 8.85 18.10 13.65
C ASP A 212 7.72 18.60 12.74
N SER A 213 7.99 19.62 11.91
CA SER A 213 6.90 20.25 11.15
C SER A 213 7.34 21.04 9.92
N VAL A 214 6.37 21.28 9.05
CA VAL A 214 6.45 22.27 7.95
C VAL A 214 5.35 23.30 8.13
N THR A 215 5.70 24.59 8.07
CA THR A 215 4.74 25.70 8.16
C THR A 215 4.57 26.36 6.80
N LEU A 216 3.33 26.40 6.32
CA LEU A 216 2.93 26.94 5.02
C LEU A 216 2.11 28.23 5.19
N THR A 217 2.18 29.13 4.22
CA THR A 217 1.46 30.41 4.21
C THR A 217 0.72 30.63 2.89
N ASP A 218 -0.50 31.15 2.97
CA ASP A 218 -1.26 31.70 1.85
C ASP A 218 -2.07 32.92 2.35
N GLY A 219 -1.56 34.12 2.06
CA GLY A 219 -2.07 35.37 2.63
C GLY A 219 -2.04 35.36 4.16
N ASP A 220 -3.20 35.59 4.79
CA ASP A 220 -3.36 35.52 6.25
C ASP A 220 -3.51 34.09 6.78
N THR A 221 -3.56 33.07 5.92
CA THR A 221 -3.67 31.66 6.35
C THR A 221 -2.29 31.08 6.61
N ARG A 222 -2.13 30.42 7.76
CA ARG A 222 -0.97 29.57 8.06
C ARG A 222 -1.42 28.14 8.28
N ILE A 223 -0.72 27.19 7.66
CA ILE A 223 -0.89 25.75 7.86
C ILE A 223 0.36 25.23 8.54
N ARG A 224 0.23 24.31 9.51
CA ARG A 224 1.33 23.53 10.06
C ARG A 224 1.04 22.06 9.87
N ILE A 225 1.90 21.39 9.12
CA ILE A 225 1.93 19.93 9.01
C ILE A 225 2.85 19.46 10.14
N ASP A 226 2.28 18.89 11.20
CA ASP A 226 2.99 18.40 12.39
C ASP A 226 3.19 16.89 12.27
N THR A 227 4.42 16.46 11.98
CA THR A 227 4.75 15.05 11.74
C THR A 227 4.85 14.25 13.04
N THR A 228 4.98 14.93 14.18
CA THR A 228 5.10 14.31 15.50
C THR A 228 3.73 14.07 16.12
N SER A 229 2.83 15.06 16.10
CA SER A 229 1.46 14.88 16.57
C SER A 229 0.51 14.26 15.53
N MET A 230 0.97 14.07 14.29
CA MET A 230 0.17 13.58 13.16
C MET A 230 -1.09 14.43 12.93
N GLN A 231 -0.92 15.76 12.93
CA GLN A 231 -2.01 16.72 12.74
C GLN A 231 -1.66 17.77 11.69
N ILE A 232 -2.68 18.23 10.98
CA ILE A 232 -2.64 19.45 10.18
C ILE A 232 -3.40 20.52 10.95
N LEU A 233 -2.69 21.60 11.24
CA LEU A 233 -3.22 22.72 12.01
C LEU A 233 -3.31 23.97 11.14
N GLN A 234 -4.30 24.82 11.41
CA GLN A 234 -4.49 26.10 10.74
C GLN A 234 -4.52 27.26 11.73
N ALA A 235 -3.94 28.39 11.35
CA ALA A 235 -4.10 29.68 12.02
C ALA A 235 -4.47 30.78 11.02
N ARG A 236 -5.11 31.86 11.49
CA ARG A 236 -5.32 33.11 10.74
C ARG A 236 -4.51 34.24 11.36
N GLY A 237 -3.76 34.98 10.54
CA GLY A 237 -2.84 36.02 10.97
C GLY A 237 -1.89 35.48 12.05
N ASN A 238 -1.75 36.22 13.15
CA ASN A 238 -0.95 35.83 14.32
C ASN A 238 -1.73 35.01 15.37
N GLY A 239 -2.90 34.48 15.01
CA GLY A 239 -3.69 33.63 15.90
C GLY A 239 -3.01 32.31 16.27
N ALA A 240 -3.59 31.61 17.24
CA ALA A 240 -3.19 30.27 17.61
C ALA A 240 -3.55 29.26 16.51
N PHE A 241 -2.76 28.19 16.41
CA PHE A 241 -3.06 27.05 15.56
C PHE A 241 -4.20 26.23 16.18
N ALA A 242 -5.15 25.83 15.35
CA ALA A 242 -6.21 24.89 15.67
C ALA A 242 -6.14 23.69 14.70
N GLU A 243 -6.43 22.50 15.18
CA GLU A 243 -6.50 21.31 14.33
C GLU A 243 -7.61 21.44 13.29
N ILE A 244 -7.28 21.11 12.04
CA ILE A 244 -8.25 21.02 10.95
C ILE A 244 -8.34 19.59 10.40
N HIS A 245 -7.26 18.81 10.45
CA HIS A 245 -7.26 17.42 10.05
C HIS A 245 -6.30 16.57 10.90
N ALA A 246 -6.67 15.30 11.08
CA ALA A 246 -5.72 14.26 11.47
C ALA A 246 -4.97 13.73 10.24
N ILE A 247 -3.66 13.54 10.36
CA ILE A 247 -2.83 12.97 9.32
C ILE A 247 -3.02 11.45 9.30
N THR A 248 -3.44 10.92 8.15
CA THR A 248 -3.61 9.47 7.94
C THR A 248 -2.36 8.83 7.35
N GLY A 249 -1.45 9.64 6.79
CA GLY A 249 -0.17 9.18 6.30
C GLY A 249 0.78 10.31 5.96
N LEU A 250 2.06 10.00 5.95
CA LEU A 250 3.13 10.85 5.48
C LEU A 250 3.90 10.15 4.36
N ASP A 251 4.46 10.94 3.46
CA ASP A 251 5.46 10.49 2.49
C ASP A 251 6.58 11.52 2.34
N THR A 252 7.75 11.02 1.95
CA THR A 252 8.91 11.85 1.64
C THR A 252 8.73 12.59 0.32
N TYR A 253 9.39 13.74 0.20
CA TYR A 253 9.48 14.43 -1.08
C TYR A 253 10.40 13.64 -2.02
N VAL A 254 9.82 12.91 -2.98
CA VAL A 254 10.58 12.36 -4.10
C VAL A 254 10.66 13.43 -5.18
N SER A 255 11.77 14.19 -5.20
CA SER A 255 12.04 15.11 -6.30
C SER A 255 11.99 14.35 -7.63
N PRO A 256 11.15 14.75 -8.61
CA PRO A 256 11.16 14.16 -9.95
C PRO A 256 12.48 14.38 -10.71
N ARG A 257 13.43 15.14 -10.16
CA ARG A 257 14.74 15.39 -10.75
C ARG A 257 15.86 14.89 -9.84
N ALA A 258 16.17 13.62 -10.00
CA ALA A 258 17.53 13.10 -9.88
C ALA A 258 17.78 12.21 -11.12
N GLY A 259 17.83 12.84 -12.30
CA GLY A 259 18.11 12.24 -13.59
C GLY A 259 18.77 13.27 -14.48
#